data_AF-A0AAW6XKS0-F1
#
_entry.id   AF-A0AAW6XKS0-F1
#
_cell.length_a   1.000
_cell.length_b   1.000
_cell.length_c   1.000
_cell.angle_alpha   90.00
_cell.angle_beta   90.00
_cell.angle_gamma   90.00
#
_symmetry.space_group_name_H-M   'P 1'
#
loop_
_entity.id
_entity.type
_entity.pdbx_description
1 polymer ?
#
loop_
_entity_poly.entity_id
_entity_poly.type
_entity_poly.pdbx_seq_one_letter_code
_entity_poly.pdbx_strand_id
1 'polypeptide(L)'
;VPTSHANVRFFIAEKPGAEPVWWFGGGFDLTPFYGFEEDAIHWHRTARDLCLPFGEDVYPRYKKWCDEYFYLKHRNEQRGIGGL
;
A
#
# COMPACT_ATOMS: atom_id res chain seq x y z
N VAL A 1 -11.08 -15.84 -7.04
CA VAL A 1 -9.68 -15.46 -6.79
C VAL A 1 -9.48 -14.02 -7.26
N PRO A 2 -9.12 -13.09 -6.37
CA PRO A 2 -8.85 -11.69 -6.71
C PRO A 2 -7.61 -11.52 -7.60
N THR A 3 -7.53 -10.42 -8.34
CA THR A 3 -6.25 -9.91 -8.83
C THR A 3 -5.50 -9.23 -7.68
N SER A 4 -4.18 -9.33 -7.65
CA SER A 4 -3.32 -8.70 -6.65
C SER A 4 -2.12 -8.03 -7.30
N HIS A 5 -1.60 -6.99 -6.66
CA HIS A 5 -0.37 -6.30 -7.07
C HIS A 5 0.52 -6.03 -5.86
N ALA A 6 1.85 -6.04 -6.05
CA ALA A 6 2.83 -5.70 -5.03
C ALA A 6 4.07 -5.05 -5.65
N ASN A 7 4.67 -4.10 -4.93
CA ASN A 7 5.92 -3.45 -5.31
C ASN A 7 6.76 -3.10 -4.07
N VAL A 8 8.08 -3.25 -4.18
CA VAL A 8 9.07 -2.65 -3.28
C VAL A 8 10.21 -2.10 -4.14
N ARG A 9 10.67 -0.91 -3.82
CA ARG A 9 11.75 -0.23 -4.55
C ARG A 9 12.57 0.67 -3.62
N PHE A 10 13.82 0.87 -3.99
CA PHE A 10 14.77 1.74 -3.32
C PHE A 10 15.35 2.72 -4.33
N PHE A 11 15.53 3.98 -3.93
CA PHE A 11 16.19 5.01 -4.71
C PHE A 11 17.26 5.70 -3.87
N ILE A 12 18.39 6.04 -4.50
CA ILE A 12 19.46 6.86 -3.92
C ILE A 12 20.04 7.79 -4.99
N ALA A 13 20.38 9.01 -4.59
CA ALA A 13 21.12 9.98 -5.40
C ALA A 13 22.25 10.61 -4.59
N GLU A 14 23.44 10.69 -5.19
CA GLU A 14 24.65 11.22 -4.58
C GLU A 14 25.05 12.55 -5.23
N LYS A 15 25.55 13.49 -4.43
CA LYS A 15 26.09 14.78 -4.89
C LYS A 15 27.39 15.06 -4.14
N PRO A 16 28.50 15.39 -4.84
CA PRO A 16 29.77 15.72 -4.17
C PRO A 16 29.61 16.81 -3.11
N GLY A 17 30.16 16.57 -1.92
CA GLY A 17 30.09 17.50 -0.79
C GLY A 17 28.72 17.58 -0.08
N ALA A 18 27.80 16.66 -0.37
CA ALA A 18 26.51 16.55 0.30
C ALA A 18 26.21 15.09 0.67
N GLU A 19 25.42 14.89 1.72
CA GLU A 19 24.91 13.57 2.08
C GLU A 19 23.99 13.02 0.98
N PRO A 20 24.00 11.69 0.72
CA PRO A 20 23.10 11.07 -0.23
C PRO A 20 21.63 11.25 0.17
N VAL A 21 20.76 11.51 -0.80
CA VAL A 21 19.30 11.50 -0.61
C VAL A 21 18.78 10.15 -1.05
N TRP A 22 18.03 9.47 -0.18
CA TRP A 22 17.50 8.14 -0.45
C TRP A 22 16.11 7.94 0.14
N TRP A 23 15.35 7.02 -0.44
CA TRP A 23 14.06 6.60 0.11
C TRP A 23 13.65 5.22 -0.41
N PHE A 24 12.77 4.57 0.34
CA PHE A 24 12.02 3.40 -0.13
C PHE A 24 10.64 3.83 -0.63
N GLY A 25 10.09 3.04 -1.53
CA GLY A 25 8.68 3.10 -1.91
C GLY A 25 8.16 1.69 -2.13
N GLY A 26 6.86 1.50 -2.00
CA GLY A 26 6.25 0.19 -2.17
C GLY A 26 4.83 0.16 -1.68
N GLY A 27 4.25 -1.04 -1.70
CA GLY A 27 2.87 -1.29 -1.32
C GLY A 27 2.36 -2.57 -1.93
N PHE A 28 1.18 -2.99 -1.52
CA PHE A 28 0.46 -4.09 -2.12
C PHE A 28 -1.04 -3.86 -2.01
N ASP A 29 -1.80 -4.38 -2.97
CA ASP A 29 -3.24 -4.15 -3.04
C ASP A 29 -3.99 -5.36 -3.62
N LEU A 30 -5.26 -5.48 -3.23
CA LEU A 30 -6.15 -6.57 -3.64
C LEU A 30 -7.35 -6.04 -4.42
N THR A 31 -7.63 -6.64 -5.56
CA THR A 31 -8.71 -6.28 -6.49
C THR A 31 -9.63 -7.50 -6.72
N PRO A 32 -10.64 -7.71 -5.87
CA PRO A 32 -11.58 -8.82 -6.03
C PRO A 32 -12.60 -8.55 -7.15
N PHE A 33 -12.94 -9.59 -7.91
CA PHE A 33 -14.10 -9.58 -8.82
C PHE A 33 -15.38 -9.98 -8.08
N TYR A 34 -15.28 -11.05 -7.29
CA TYR A 34 -16.27 -11.46 -6.31
C TYR A 34 -15.61 -11.36 -4.93
N GLY A 35 -16.09 -10.43 -4.11
CA GLY A 35 -15.52 -10.16 -2.79
C GLY A 35 -16.05 -11.11 -1.73
N PHE A 36 -15.17 -11.56 -0.84
CA PHE A 36 -15.50 -12.28 0.39
C PHE A 36 -14.99 -11.45 1.58
N GLU A 37 -15.83 -11.31 2.60
CA GLU A 37 -15.52 -10.45 3.74
C GLU A 37 -14.34 -11.00 4.54
N GLU A 38 -14.24 -12.31 4.67
CA GLU A 38 -13.18 -13.00 5.40
C GLU A 38 -11.81 -12.75 4.75
N ASP A 39 -11.75 -12.74 3.42
CA ASP A 39 -10.53 -12.45 2.65
C ASP A 39 -10.10 -10.99 2.85
N ALA A 40 -11.05 -10.06 2.83
CA ALA A 40 -10.77 -8.64 3.06
C ALA A 40 -10.26 -8.39 4.48
N ILE A 41 -10.88 -9.03 5.49
CA ILE A 41 -10.44 -8.96 6.89
C ILE A 41 -9.05 -9.56 7.03
N HIS A 42 -8.80 -10.73 6.44
CA HIS A 42 -7.50 -11.39 6.51
C HIS A 42 -6.40 -10.52 5.87
N TRP A 43 -6.66 -9.98 4.68
CA TRP A 43 -5.74 -9.10 3.95
C TRP A 43 -5.35 -7.88 4.79
N HIS A 44 -6.34 -7.14 5.29
CA HIS A 44 -6.11 -5.91 6.06
C HIS A 44 -5.56 -6.17 7.46
N ARG A 45 -5.93 -7.27 8.11
CA ARG A 45 -5.34 -7.65 9.40
C ARG A 45 -3.86 -7.99 9.25
N THR A 46 -3.50 -8.74 8.20
CA THR A 46 -2.10 -9.08 7.91
C THR A 46 -1.28 -7.82 7.61
N ALA A 47 -1.83 -6.91 6.81
CA ALA A 47 -1.22 -5.60 6.52
C ALA A 47 -1.07 -4.71 7.76
N ARG A 48 -2.02 -4.75 8.69
CA ARG A 48 -1.92 -4.03 9.97
C ARG A 48 -0.82 -4.64 10.84
N ASP A 49 -0.85 -5.95 11.01
CA ASP A 49 0.02 -6.67 11.94
C ASP A 49 1.51 -6.54 11.53
N LEU A 50 1.82 -6.51 10.24
CA LEU A 50 3.18 -6.24 9.76
C LEU A 50 3.66 -4.81 10.04
N CYS A 51 2.73 -3.84 10.09
CA CYS A 51 3.06 -2.44 10.34
C CYS A 51 3.22 -2.13 11.83
N LEU A 52 2.61 -2.90 12.73
CA LEU A 52 2.61 -2.64 14.18
C LEU A 52 4.00 -2.38 14.77
N PRO A 53 5.07 -3.14 14.44
CA PRO A 53 6.40 -2.90 15.01
C PRO A 53 7.05 -1.58 14.57
N PHE A 54 6.51 -0.93 13.53
CA PHE A 54 7.07 0.30 12.95
C PHE A 54 6.32 1.57 13.39
N GLY A 55 5.25 1.43 14.17
CA GLY A 55 4.45 2.53 14.70
C GLY A 55 2.95 2.33 14.50
N GLU A 56 2.15 2.80 15.47
CA GLU A 56 0.69 2.66 15.45
C GLU A 56 0.02 3.43 14.29
N ASP A 57 0.68 4.48 13.78
CA ASP A 57 0.20 5.31 12.68
C ASP A 57 0.58 4.75 11.29
N VAL A 58 1.45 3.75 11.20
CA VAL A 58 2.00 3.27 9.92
C VAL A 58 0.92 2.63 9.05
N TYR A 59 0.15 1.68 9.60
CA TYR A 59 -0.96 1.07 8.88
C TYR A 59 -2.04 2.08 8.47
N PRO A 60 -2.64 2.88 9.38
CA PRO A 60 -3.69 3.81 8.98
C PRO A 60 -3.22 4.84 7.96
N ARG A 61 -1.96 5.29 8.03
CA ARG A 61 -1.37 6.20 7.04
C ARG A 61 -1.26 5.55 5.66
N TYR A 62 -0.62 4.38 5.56
CA TYR A 62 -0.38 3.74 4.26
C TYR A 62 -1.65 3.12 3.67
N LYS A 63 -2.55 2.56 4.49
CA LYS A 63 -3.87 2.14 4.03
C LYS A 63 -4.62 3.30 3.38
N LYS A 64 -4.68 4.46 4.03
CA LYS A 64 -5.31 5.66 3.47
C LYS A 64 -4.62 6.11 2.18
N TRP A 65 -3.29 6.06 2.13
CA TRP A 65 -2.56 6.40 0.92
C TRP A 65 -2.89 5.43 -0.24
N CYS A 66 -2.99 4.13 0.03
CA CYS A 66 -3.41 3.12 -0.94
C CYS A 66 -4.82 3.43 -1.49
N ASP A 67 -5.77 3.80 -0.62
CA ASP A 67 -7.12 4.22 -1.01
C ASP A 67 -7.11 5.47 -1.91
N GLU A 68 -6.29 6.47 -1.59
CA GLU A 68 -6.20 7.73 -2.35
C GLU A 68 -5.48 7.55 -3.70
N TYR A 69 -4.48 6.67 -3.74
CA TYR A 69 -3.66 6.45 -4.93
C TYR A 69 -4.38 5.60 -5.98
N PHE A 70 -5.04 4.51 -5.58
CA PHE A 70 -5.71 3.58 -6.50
C PHE A 70 -7.19 3.93 -6.74
N TYR A 71 -7.46 5.21 -6.99
CA TYR A 71 -8.78 5.74 -7.27
C TYR A 71 -8.98 6.10 -8.75
N LEU A 72 -10.07 5.60 -9.35
CA LEU A 72 -10.44 5.89 -10.74
C LEU A 72 -11.37 7.11 -10.78
N LYS A 73 -10.78 8.31 -10.80
CA LYS A 73 -11.52 9.59 -10.76
C LYS A 73 -12.65 9.73 -11.77
N HIS A 74 -12.48 9.21 -12.99
CA HIS A 74 -13.48 9.29 -14.06
C HIS A 74 -14.66 8.31 -13.89
N ARG A 75 -14.54 7.34 -12.97
CA ARG A 75 -15.60 6.37 -12.62
C ARG A 75 -16.17 6.61 -11.23
N ASN A 76 -15.49 7.43 -10.41
CA ASN A 76 -15.83 7.64 -9.01
C ASN A 76 -15.80 6.32 -8.21
N GLU A 77 -14.79 5.48 -8.46
CA GLU A 77 -14.66 4.13 -7.91
C GLU A 77 -13.22 3.80 -7.52
N GLN A 78 -13.05 2.96 -6.51
CA GLN A 78 -11.75 2.38 -6.16
C GLN A 78 -11.37 1.27 -7.14
N ARG A 79 -10.08 1.10 -7.40
CA ARG A 79 -9.59 -0.04 -8.19
C ARG A 79 -9.84 -1.37 -7.50
N GLY A 80 -9.78 -1.40 -6.16
CA GLY A 80 -9.93 -2.60 -5.35
C GLY A 80 -10.19 -2.26 -3.88
N ILE A 81 -9.95 -3.21 -2.99
CA ILE A 81 -10.17 -3.05 -1.54
C ILE A 81 -8.96 -2.45 -0.81
N GLY A 82 -7.93 -2.03 -1.55
CA GLY A 82 -6.71 -1.41 -1.03
C GLY A 82 -5.73 -2.40 -0.40
N GLY A 83 -4.91 -1.89 0.51
CA GLY A 83 -3.82 -2.59 1.17
C GLY A 83 -2.87 -1.57 1.82
N LEU A 84 -1.62 -1.52 1.38
CA LEU A 84 -0.61 -0.53 1.80
C LEU A 84 -0.13 0.29 0.60
#